data_AF-A0A957N105-F1
#
_entry.id   AF-A0A957N105-F1
#
_cell.length_a   1.000
_cell.length_b   1.000
_cell.length_c   1.000
_cell.angle_alpha   90.00
_cell.angle_beta   90.00
_cell.angle_gamma   90.00
#
_symmetry.space_group_name_H-M   'P 1'
#
loop_
_entity.id
_entity.type
_entity.pdbx_description
1 polymer ?
#
loop_
_entity_poly.entity_id
_entity_poly.type
_entity_poly.pdbx_seq_one_letter_code
_entity_poly.pdbx_strand_id
1 'polypeptide(L)' 'GEIDTALTAQDHSGARFAMHTLKGSSYNIGADQVGELCAAFERLDSDDTAGQTELLIDISQTYASSVAALHSAAAA' A
#
# COMPACT_ATOMS: atom_id res chain seq x y z
N GLY A 1 -1.56 -2.49 -10.42
CA GLY A 1 -2.18 -3.62 -9.70
C GLY A 1 -3.66 -3.34 -9.49
N GLU A 2 -4.37 -4.12 -8.67
CA GLU A 2 -5.80 -3.90 -8.39
C GLU A 2 -6.09 -2.49 -7.83
N ILE A 3 -5.17 -1.96 -7.01
CA ILE A 3 -5.25 -0.59 -6.45
C ILE A 3 -5.16 0.48 -7.55
N ASP A 4 -4.17 0.39 -8.45
CA ASP A 4 -4.03 1.34 -9.59
C ASP A 4 -5.28 1.35 -10.48
N THR A 5 -5.83 0.17 -10.75
CA THR A 5 -7.05 0.02 -11.55
C THR A 5 -8.23 0.71 -10.88
N ALA A 6 -8.40 0.51 -9.57
CA ALA A 6 -9.46 1.14 -8.79
C ALA A 6 -9.32 2.67 -8.76
N LEU A 7 -8.10 3.19 -8.55
CA LEU A 7 -7.84 4.63 -8.59
C LEU A 7 -8.10 5.25 -9.97
N THR A 8 -7.66 4.59 -11.05
CA THR A 8 -7.88 5.04 -12.43
C THR A 8 -9.38 5.08 -12.78
N ALA A 9 -10.14 4.11 -12.26
CA ALA A 9 -11.59 4.03 -12.44
C ALA A 9 -12.39 4.96 -11.49
N GLN A 10 -11.71 5.69 -10.60
CA GLN A 10 -12.32 6.42 -9.48
C GLN A 10 -13.24 5.55 -8.61
N ASP A 11 -12.92 4.26 -8.50
CA ASP A 11 -13.57 3.33 -7.57
C ASP A 11 -12.90 3.44 -6.20
N HIS A 12 -13.31 4.44 -5.44
CA HIS A 12 -12.79 4.69 -4.09
C HIS A 12 -13.07 3.52 -3.12
N SER A 13 -14.20 2.81 -3.32
CA SER A 13 -14.55 1.66 -2.48
C SER A 13 -13.62 0.49 -2.75
N GLY A 14 -13.36 0.20 -4.03
CA GLY A 14 -12.41 -0.82 -4.45
C GLY A 14 -10.98 -0.51 -3.98
N ALA A 15 -10.55 0.74 -4.12
CA ALA A 15 -9.23 1.17 -3.67
C ALA A 15 -9.06 0.99 -2.15
N ARG A 16 -10.05 1.42 -1.34
CA ARG A 16 -10.03 1.24 0.12
C ARG A 16 -10.04 -0.23 0.53
N PHE A 17 -10.84 -1.07 -0.14
CA PHE A 17 -10.89 -2.51 0.15
C PHE A 17 -9.55 -3.20 -0.14
N ALA A 18 -8.93 -2.88 -1.28
CA ALA A 18 -7.61 -3.41 -1.63
C ALA A 18 -6.55 -2.98 -0.60
N MET A 19 -6.55 -1.70 -0.19
CA MET A 19 -5.66 -1.21 0.87
C MET A 19 -5.92 -1.87 2.22
N HIS A 20 -7.17 -2.12 2.57
CA HIS A 20 -7.53 -2.82 3.81
C HIS A 20 -6.93 -4.22 3.86
N THR A 21 -7.04 -4.95 2.75
CA THR A 21 -6.52 -6.31 2.62
C THR A 21 -4.99 -6.31 2.68
N LEU A 22 -4.35 -5.37 1.96
CA LEU A 22 -2.90 -5.23 1.98
C LEU A 22 -2.39 -4.89 3.38
N LYS A 23 -3.03 -3.92 4.06
CA LYS A 23 -2.72 -3.54 5.44
C LYS A 23 -2.71 -4.74 6.40
N GLY A 24 -3.79 -5.53 6.39
CA GLY A 24 -3.89 -6.71 7.25
C GLY A 24 -2.79 -7.74 6.96
N SER A 25 -2.49 -7.94 5.67
CA SER A 25 -1.42 -8.84 5.24
C SER A 25 -0.04 -8.33 5.69
N SER A 26 0.23 -7.03 5.57
CA SER A 26 1.48 -6.40 5.97
C SER A 26 1.74 -6.55 7.47
N TYR A 27 0.75 -6.27 8.32
CA TYR A 27 0.93 -6.46 9.77
C TYR A 27 1.15 -7.92 10.17
N ASN A 28 0.47 -8.87 9.50
CA ASN A 28 0.65 -10.28 9.80
C ASN A 28 2.07 -10.80 9.53
N ILE A 29 2.81 -10.17 8.61
CA ILE A 29 4.18 -10.56 8.27
C ILE A 29 5.24 -9.64 8.89
N GLY A 30 4.83 -8.69 9.74
CA GLY A 30 5.72 -7.70 10.37
C GLY A 30 6.25 -6.61 9.41
N ALA A 31 5.61 -6.43 8.25
CA ALA A 31 5.91 -5.34 7.33
C ALA A 31 5.20 -4.04 7.76
N ASP A 32 5.43 -3.63 9.01
CA ASP A 32 4.63 -2.61 9.72
C ASP A 32 4.59 -1.27 8.97
N GLN A 33 5.72 -0.86 8.37
CA GLN A 33 5.78 0.40 7.60
C GLN A 33 4.84 0.40 6.39
N VAL A 34 4.70 -0.74 5.70
CA VAL A 34 3.74 -0.88 4.59
C VAL A 34 2.31 -0.81 5.13
N GLY A 35 2.06 -1.44 6.29
CA GLY A 35 0.76 -1.40 6.97
C GLY A 35 0.34 0.02 7.37
N GLU A 36 1.26 0.80 7.92
CA GLU A 36 0.99 2.19 8.33
C GLU A 36 0.67 3.10 7.14
N LEU A 37 1.38 2.95 6.03
CA LEU A 37 1.09 3.69 4.80
C LEU A 37 -0.28 3.30 4.21
N CYS A 38 -0.64 2.02 4.23
CA CYS A 38 -1.98 1.58 3.83
C CYS A 38 -3.07 2.17 4.74
N ALA A 39 -2.82 2.27 6.05
CA ALA A 39 -3.73 2.90 6.99
C ALA A 39 -3.84 4.42 6.78
N ALA A 40 -2.75 5.09 6.39
CA ALA A 40 -2.78 6.49 5.99
C ALA A 40 -3.64 6.70 4.74
N PHE A 41 -3.52 5.81 3.75
CA PHE A 41 -4.36 5.85 2.55
C PHE A 41 -5.84 5.69 2.89
N GLU A 42 -6.22 4.74 3.76
CA GLU A 42 -7.61 4.56 4.20
C GLU A 42 -8.20 5.82 4.87
N ARG A 43 -7.37 6.67 5.49
CA ARG A 43 -7.80 7.90 6.16
C ARG A 43 -7.85 9.11 5.24
N LEU A 44 -7.23 9.03 4.06
CA LEU A 44 -7.21 10.14 3.12
C LEU A 44 -8.62 10.42 2.58
N ASP A 45 -8.87 11.69 2.25
CA ASP A 45 -10.11 12.07 1.58
C ASP A 45 -10.20 11.34 0.23
N SER A 46 -11.41 10.87 -0.12
CA SER A 46 -11.65 10.23 -1.42
C SER A 46 -11.39 11.21 -2.57
N ASP A 47 -11.64 12.50 -2.36
CA ASP A 47 -11.43 13.55 -3.37
C ASP A 47 -9.94 13.94 -3.50
N ASP A 48 -9.09 13.58 -2.54
CA ASP A 48 -7.65 13.84 -2.59
C ASP A 48 -6.92 12.77 -3.42
N THR A 49 -7.14 12.81 -4.74
CA THR A 49 -6.50 11.88 -5.69
C THR A 49 -4.98 12.06 -5.74
N ALA A 50 -4.48 13.28 -5.50
CA ALA A 50 -3.06 13.57 -5.51
C ALA A 50 -2.36 12.87 -4.33
N GLY A 51 -2.88 13.04 -3.11
CA GLY A 51 -2.35 12.36 -1.93
C GLY A 51 -2.53 10.83 -1.99
N GLN A 52 -3.62 10.33 -2.59
CA GLN A 52 -3.78 8.88 -2.82
C GLN A 52 -2.68 8.33 -3.74
N THR A 53 -2.35 9.08 -4.79
CA THR A 53 -1.29 8.71 -5.73
C THR A 53 0.09 8.73 -5.06
N GLU A 54 0.38 9.78 -4.28
CA GLU A 54 1.63 9.90 -3.53
C GLU A 54 1.79 8.74 -2.54
N LEU A 55 0.77 8.45 -1.74
CA LEU A 55 0.80 7.31 -0.81
C LEU A 55 0.95 5.97 -1.53
N LEU A 56 0.35 5.78 -2.71
CA LEU A 56 0.53 4.55 -3.48
C LEU A 56 1.98 4.37 -3.97
N ILE A 57 2.65 5.47 -4.35
CA ILE A 57 4.07 5.46 -4.70
C ILE A 57 4.90 5.05 -3.48
N ASP A 58 4.65 5.66 -2.32
CA ASP A 58 5.35 5.35 -1.07
C ASP A 58 5.16 3.90 -0.63
N ILE A 59 3.93 3.38 -0.72
CA ILE A 59 3.61 1.96 -0.44
C ILE A 59 4.42 1.05 -1.36
N SER A 60 4.43 1.34 -2.67
CA SER A 60 5.13 0.53 -3.66
C SER A 60 6.64 0.51 -3.45
N GLN A 61 7.23 1.66 -3.14
CA GLN A 61 8.66 1.79 -2.85
C GLN A 61 9.02 1.06 -1.56
N THR A 62 8.26 1.27 -0.49
CA THR A 62 8.49 0.63 0.81
C THR A 62 8.38 -0.90 0.71
N TYR A 63 7.38 -1.39 -0.02
CA TYR A 63 7.21 -2.81 -0.31
C TYR A 63 8.41 -3.38 -1.07
N ALA A 64 8.85 -2.71 -2.15
CA ALA A 64 10.00 -3.16 -2.94
C ALA A 64 11.28 -3.21 -2.10
N SER A 65 11.54 -2.19 -1.27
CA SER A 65 12.67 -2.19 -0.34
C SER A 65 12.59 -3.31 0.70
N SER A 66 11.41 -3.60 1.23
CA SER A 66 11.19 -4.69 2.18
C SER A 66 11.48 -6.05 1.57
N VAL A 67 11.00 -6.29 0.33
CA VAL A 67 11.28 -7.52 -0.42
C VAL A 67 12.77 -7.66 -0.70
N ALA A 68 13.43 -6.59 -1.13
CA ALA A 68 14.86 -6.60 -1.39
C ALA A 68 15.67 -6.96 -0.13
N ALA A 69 15.33 -6.37 1.02
CA ALA A 69 15.98 -6.67 2.30
C ALA A 69 15.78 -8.13 2.71
N LEU A 70 14.58 -8.68 2.54
CA LEU A 70 14.28 -10.10 2.82
C LEU A 70 15.11 -11.04 1.93
N HIS A 71 15.20 -10.76 0.63
CA HIS A 71 16.03 -11.56 -0.28
C HIS A 71 17.52 -11.48 0.09
N SER A 72 18.03 -10.31 0.46
CA SER A 72 19.42 -10.18 0.91
C SER A 72 19.69 -10.93 2.21
N ALA A 73 18.76 -10.92 3.16
CA ALA A 73 18.88 -11.66 4.42
C ALA A 73 18.83 -13.18 4.22
N ALA A 74 18.00 -13.67 3.29
CA ALA A 74 17.90 -15.10 2.98
C ALA A 74 19.12 -15.64 2.21
N ALA A 75 19.92 -14.77 1.58
CA ALA A 75 21.12 -15.13 0.84
C ALA A 75 22.42 -15.07 1.67
N ALA A 76 22.34 -14.60 2.93
CA ALA A 76 23.46 -14.49 3.87
C ALA A 76 23.54 -15.71 4.80
#